data_AF-A0A966KCX0-F1
#
_entry.id   AF-A0A966KCX0-F1
#
_cell.length_a   1.000
_cell.length_b   1.000
_cell.length_c   1.000
_cell.angle_alpha   90.00
_cell.angle_beta   90.00
_cell.angle_gamma   90.00
#
_symmetry.space_group_name_H-M   'P 1'
#
loop_
_entity.id
_entity.type
_entity.pdbx_description
1 polymer ?
#
loop_
_entity_poly.entity_id
_entity_poly.type
_entity_poly.pdbx_seq_one_letter_code
_entity_poly.pdbx_strand_id
1 'polypeptide(L)'
;MRQFLIQCLIVCAGFLSGPSLAQLPPSKAQGNITFITGGIGSDESSAIFAAAKKWPLLIEMSEIDSSGRGVWIAGVDIRVLNDKQQILLETVCDGPLMLLHAPSGQYTVEASYQGKLLKRGIVLKEGDPQKLTLFWRP
;
A
#
# COMPACT_ATOMS: atom_id res chain seq x y z
N MET A 1 -39.13 3.98 -54.12
CA MET A 1 -39.47 5.23 -53.42
C MET A 1 -39.59 4.87 -51.93
N ARG A 2 -38.51 4.85 -51.14
CA ARG A 2 -37.69 5.94 -50.57
C ARG A 2 -38.51 6.81 -49.59
N GLN A 3 -38.13 6.71 -48.29
CA GLN A 3 -38.41 7.57 -47.11
C GLN A 3 -39.80 7.34 -46.46
N PHE A 4 -39.97 7.18 -45.13
CA PHE A 4 -39.44 7.97 -44.01
C PHE A 4 -39.29 7.13 -42.71
N LEU A 5 -38.20 7.41 -41.99
CA LEU A 5 -37.95 7.09 -40.57
C LEU A 5 -38.73 8.05 -39.65
N ILE A 6 -39.13 7.58 -38.44
CA ILE A 6 -39.32 8.28 -37.12
C ILE A 6 -39.98 7.24 -36.17
N GLN A 7 -39.34 6.59 -35.19
CA GLN A 7 -38.75 6.99 -33.88
C GLN A 7 -39.69 6.74 -32.68
N CYS A 8 -39.27 5.86 -31.76
CA CYS A 8 -39.61 5.78 -30.32
C CYS A 8 -38.69 4.68 -29.72
N LEU A 9 -37.49 4.97 -29.20
CA LEU A 9 -37.16 5.65 -27.94
C LEU A 9 -37.71 4.94 -26.70
N ILE A 10 -36.98 3.93 -26.22
CA ILE A 10 -36.82 3.65 -24.78
C ILE A 10 -35.33 3.36 -24.55
N VAL A 11 -34.61 4.42 -24.18
CA VAL A 11 -33.29 4.34 -23.55
C VAL A 11 -33.54 4.18 -22.06
N CYS A 12 -33.31 3.00 -21.51
CA CYS A 12 -33.09 2.83 -20.07
C CYS A 12 -31.59 2.67 -19.86
N ALA A 13 -30.86 3.78 -19.96
CA ALA A 13 -29.50 3.88 -19.46
C ALA A 13 -29.58 3.93 -17.92
N GLY A 14 -29.68 2.75 -17.31
CA GLY A 14 -29.44 2.59 -15.88
C GLY A 14 -27.96 2.77 -15.62
N PHE A 15 -27.54 3.98 -15.24
CA PHE A 15 -26.30 4.14 -14.49
C PHE A 15 -26.51 3.46 -13.13
N LEU A 16 -26.10 2.20 -13.04
CA LEU A 16 -25.90 1.53 -11.76
C LEU A 16 -24.68 2.20 -11.10
N SER A 17 -24.93 3.28 -10.36
CA SER A 17 -24.00 3.77 -9.34
C SER A 17 -23.92 2.70 -8.24
N GLY A 18 -23.12 1.67 -8.48
CA GLY A 18 -22.77 0.70 -7.45
C GLY A 18 -22.10 1.43 -6.28
N PRO A 19 -22.24 0.95 -5.04
CA PRO A 19 -21.49 1.51 -3.93
C PRO A 19 -20.00 1.45 -4.29
N SER A 20 -19.31 2.57 -4.16
CA SER A 20 -17.85 2.62 -4.23
C SER A 20 -17.32 1.76 -3.09
N LEU A 21 -17.14 0.46 -3.35
CA LEU A 21 -16.43 -0.43 -2.45
C LEU A 21 -15.03 0.15 -2.34
N ALA A 22 -14.64 0.50 -1.12
CA ALA A 22 -13.28 0.91 -0.77
C ALA A 22 -12.29 -0.03 -1.47
N GLN A 23 -11.69 0.45 -2.58
CA GLN A 23 -10.92 -0.42 -3.46
C GLN A 23 -9.51 -0.47 -2.93
N LEU A 24 -9.05 -1.68 -2.58
CA LEU A 24 -7.65 -1.93 -2.27
C LEU A 24 -6.80 -1.51 -3.48
N PRO A 25 -5.74 -0.71 -3.31
CA PRO A 25 -4.89 -0.31 -4.43
C PRO A 25 -4.29 -1.53 -5.14
N PRO A 26 -3.99 -1.43 -6.44
CA PRO A 26 -3.42 -2.55 -7.18
C PRO A 26 -2.06 -2.94 -6.61
N SER A 27 -1.83 -4.25 -6.52
CA SER A 27 -0.54 -4.79 -6.13
C SER A 27 0.50 -4.62 -7.23
N LYS A 28 1.70 -4.22 -6.84
CA LYS A 28 2.92 -4.19 -7.65
C LYS A 28 3.79 -5.40 -7.29
N ALA A 29 4.72 -5.78 -8.16
CA ALA A 29 5.64 -6.87 -7.90
C ALA A 29 7.06 -6.55 -8.40
N GLN A 30 8.06 -7.03 -7.66
CA GLN A 30 9.47 -7.01 -8.04
C GLN A 30 10.12 -8.31 -7.57
N GLY A 31 10.57 -9.13 -8.52
CA GLY A 31 11.10 -10.46 -8.21
C GLY A 31 10.06 -11.33 -7.50
N ASN A 32 10.41 -11.83 -6.32
CA ASN A 32 9.54 -12.65 -5.46
C ASN A 32 8.77 -11.83 -4.41
N ILE A 33 8.84 -10.50 -4.46
CA ILE A 33 8.13 -9.62 -3.53
C ILE A 33 6.93 -8.99 -4.25
N THR A 34 5.74 -9.17 -3.67
CA THR A 34 4.52 -8.46 -4.06
C THR A 34 4.21 -7.43 -3.00
N PHE A 35 3.74 -6.25 -3.37
CA PHE A 35 3.49 -5.16 -2.43
C PHE A 35 2.35 -4.25 -2.89
N ILE A 36 1.73 -3.57 -1.93
CA ILE A 36 0.72 -2.53 -2.15
C ILE A 36 1.18 -1.30 -1.37
N THR A 37 1.04 -0.12 -1.96
CA THR A 37 1.34 1.17 -1.33
C THR A 37 0.11 2.07 -1.41
N GLY A 38 -0.19 2.82 -0.37
CA GLY A 38 -1.30 3.77 -0.38
C GLY A 38 -1.80 4.11 1.01
N GLY A 39 -3.10 4.38 1.11
CA GLY A 39 -3.79 4.67 2.37
C GLY A 39 -3.89 6.16 2.68
N ILE A 40 -3.88 7.02 1.66
CA ILE A 40 -4.08 8.46 1.84
C ILE A 40 -5.57 8.73 2.16
N GLY A 41 -6.47 8.02 1.49
CA GLY A 41 -7.91 8.11 1.72
C GLY A 41 -8.39 7.24 2.89
N SER A 42 -9.46 7.66 3.57
CA SER A 42 -10.07 6.87 4.65
C SER A 42 -10.56 5.50 4.17
N ASP A 43 -11.15 5.44 2.98
CA ASP A 43 -11.63 4.20 2.38
C ASP A 43 -10.46 3.28 2.00
N GLU A 44 -9.46 3.86 1.33
CA GLU A 44 -8.24 3.15 0.92
C GLU A 44 -7.49 2.57 2.11
N SER A 45 -7.29 3.36 3.17
CA SER A 45 -6.64 2.91 4.42
C SER A 45 -7.46 1.81 5.09
N SER A 46 -8.79 1.95 5.14
CA SER A 46 -9.68 0.89 5.66
C SER A 46 -9.55 -0.41 4.87
N ALA A 47 -9.46 -0.34 3.53
CA ALA A 47 -9.24 -1.50 2.67
C ALA A 47 -7.87 -2.15 2.91
N ILE A 48 -6.81 -1.34 3.07
CA ILE A 48 -5.46 -1.82 3.39
C ILE A 48 -5.43 -2.51 4.76
N PHE A 49 -6.02 -1.92 5.81
CA PHE A 49 -6.11 -2.54 7.13
C PHE A 49 -6.92 -3.84 7.12
N ALA A 50 -8.00 -3.90 6.32
CA ALA A 50 -8.76 -5.14 6.15
C ALA A 50 -7.94 -6.22 5.44
N ALA A 51 -7.18 -5.85 4.40
CA ALA A 51 -6.31 -6.76 3.67
C ALA A 51 -5.12 -7.24 4.52
N ALA A 52 -4.59 -6.41 5.42
CA ALA A 52 -3.40 -6.70 6.24
C ALA A 52 -3.45 -8.05 6.96
N LYS A 53 -4.65 -8.53 7.33
CA LYS A 53 -4.85 -9.85 7.97
C LYS A 53 -4.39 -11.05 7.12
N LYS A 54 -4.26 -10.86 5.80
CA LYS A 54 -3.84 -11.89 4.84
C LYS A 54 -2.45 -11.63 4.26
N TRP A 55 -1.76 -10.60 4.73
CA TRP A 55 -0.46 -10.21 4.24
C TRP A 55 0.61 -10.45 5.31
N PRO A 56 1.80 -10.95 4.96
CA PRO A 56 2.87 -11.19 5.93
C PRO A 56 3.30 -9.94 6.70
N LEU A 57 3.24 -8.76 6.07
CA LEU A 57 3.68 -7.51 6.67
C LEU A 57 2.78 -6.33 6.30
N LEU A 58 2.39 -5.56 7.30
CA LEU A 58 1.89 -4.19 7.19
C LEU A 58 2.97 -3.24 7.73
N ILE A 59 3.31 -2.22 6.95
CA ILE A 59 4.18 -1.12 7.37
C ILE A 59 3.34 0.15 7.49
N GLU A 60 3.42 0.80 8.65
CA GLU A 60 2.79 2.08 8.97
C GLU A 60 3.88 3.15 9.09
N MET A 61 3.72 4.29 8.43
CA MET A 61 4.76 5.33 8.36
C MET A 61 4.23 6.69 8.79
N SER A 62 4.85 7.24 9.83
CA SER A 62 4.50 8.55 10.36
C SER A 62 5.73 9.36 10.72
N GLU A 63 5.62 10.67 10.69
CA GLU A 63 6.57 11.59 11.33
C GLU A 63 6.00 12.06 12.67
N ILE A 64 6.86 12.31 13.65
CA ILE A 64 6.47 12.95 14.91
C ILE A 64 6.58 14.46 14.74
N ASP A 65 5.46 15.17 14.82
CA ASP A 65 5.41 16.63 14.75
C ASP A 65 6.07 17.30 15.98
N SER A 66 6.24 18.62 15.92
CA SER A 66 6.80 19.41 17.03
C SER A 66 6.00 19.34 18.33
N SER A 67 4.74 18.90 18.28
CA SER A 67 3.87 18.69 19.44
C SER A 67 3.94 17.25 19.97
N GLY A 68 4.76 16.39 19.38
CA GLY A 68 4.93 14.99 19.77
C GLY A 68 3.87 14.04 19.18
N ARG A 69 3.05 14.49 18.23
CA ARG A 69 1.99 13.68 17.61
C ARG A 69 2.49 13.02 16.33
N GLY A 70 2.05 11.79 16.09
CA GLY A 70 2.28 11.10 14.82
C GLY A 70 1.41 11.66 13.71
N VAL A 71 2.04 12.11 12.62
CA VAL A 71 1.40 12.56 11.39
C VAL A 71 1.75 11.55 10.30
N TRP A 72 0.73 11.02 9.61
CA TRP A 72 0.91 10.12 8.49
C TRP A 72 1.68 10.78 7.35
N ILE A 73 2.66 10.07 6.78
CA ILE A 73 3.52 10.58 5.71
C ILE A 73 3.46 9.69 4.46
N ALA A 74 3.88 10.23 3.33
CA ALA A 74 4.01 9.53 2.06
C ALA A 74 5.35 9.87 1.41
N GLY A 75 5.70 9.20 0.31
CA GLY A 75 6.95 9.44 -0.42
C GLY A 75 8.17 8.91 0.34
N VAL A 76 8.02 7.80 1.05
CA VAL A 76 9.12 7.12 1.74
C VAL A 76 9.80 6.17 0.76
N ASP A 77 11.11 6.29 0.60
CA ASP A 77 11.91 5.32 -0.16
C ASP A 77 12.05 4.05 0.68
N ILE A 78 11.59 2.92 0.14
CA ILE A 78 11.66 1.61 0.79
C ILE A 78 12.59 0.70 0.01
N ARG A 79 13.56 0.13 0.74
CA ARG A 79 14.36 -1.00 0.28
C ARG A 79 14.15 -2.18 1.20
N VAL A 80 14.03 -3.37 0.62
CA VAL A 80 13.98 -4.63 1.37
C VAL A 80 15.15 -5.50 0.95
N LEU A 81 15.98 -5.85 1.93
CA LEU A 81 17.18 -6.64 1.75
C LEU A 81 17.01 -8.01 2.39
N ASN A 82 17.63 -9.04 1.80
CA ASN A 82 17.72 -10.35 2.42
C ASN A 82 18.83 -10.41 3.50
N ASP A 83 18.97 -11.58 4.10
CA ASP A 83 20.04 -11.93 5.05
C ASP A 83 21.46 -11.69 4.53
N LYS A 84 21.67 -11.78 3.21
CA LYS A 84 22.93 -11.50 2.51
C LYS A 84 23.12 -10.04 2.10
N GLN A 85 22.28 -9.12 2.58
CA GLN A 85 22.31 -7.70 2.23
C GLN A 85 22.10 -7.42 0.73
N GLN A 86 21.46 -8.34 0.00
CA GLN A 86 21.06 -8.11 -1.39
C GLN A 86 19.70 -7.40 -1.41
N ILE A 87 19.59 -6.33 -2.19
CA ILE A 87 18.33 -5.60 -2.41
C ILE A 87 17.40 -6.46 -3.25
N LEU A 88 16.24 -6.82 -2.69
CA LEU A 88 15.18 -7.58 -3.36
C LEU A 88 14.06 -6.67 -3.88
N LEU A 89 13.76 -5.60 -3.14
CA LEU A 89 12.79 -4.58 -3.51
C LEU A 89 13.41 -3.19 -3.32
N GLU A 90 13.15 -2.29 -4.27
CA GLU A 90 13.40 -0.86 -4.17
C GLU A 90 12.21 -0.13 -4.77
N THR A 91 11.48 0.65 -3.98
CA THR A 91 10.27 1.36 -4.41
C THR A 91 10.04 2.59 -3.55
N VAL A 92 9.23 3.54 -4.05
CA VAL A 92 8.64 4.60 -3.23
C VAL A 92 7.29 4.11 -2.71
N CYS A 93 6.98 4.40 -1.44
CA CYS A 93 5.65 4.22 -0.90
C CYS A 93 4.84 5.52 -1.00
N ASP A 94 3.83 5.50 -1.88
CA ASP A 94 3.00 6.66 -2.24
C ASP A 94 1.99 7.07 -1.16
N GLY A 95 1.96 6.40 -0.01
CA GLY A 95 1.06 6.69 1.10
C GLY A 95 1.62 6.19 2.45
N PRO A 96 0.88 6.38 3.56
CA PRO A 96 1.35 6.02 4.89
C PRO A 96 1.35 4.52 5.19
N LEU A 97 0.75 3.71 4.32
CA LEU A 97 0.59 2.29 4.52
C LEU A 97 1.22 1.52 3.35
N MET A 98 1.90 0.43 3.70
CA MET A 98 2.41 -0.54 2.74
C MET A 98 2.08 -1.95 3.19
N LEU A 99 1.52 -2.76 2.30
CA LEU A 99 1.45 -4.21 2.49
C LEU A 99 2.60 -4.85 1.73
N LEU A 100 3.26 -5.81 2.34
CA LEU A 100 4.37 -6.53 1.73
C LEU A 100 4.21 -8.04 1.92
N HIS A 101 4.33 -8.75 0.81
CA HIS A 101 4.36 -10.20 0.76
C HIS A 101 5.71 -10.62 0.17
N ALA A 102 6.50 -11.28 1.00
CA ALA A 102 7.73 -11.95 0.61
C ALA A 102 7.72 -13.36 1.20
N PRO A 103 8.51 -14.30 0.64
CA PRO A 103 8.66 -15.63 1.24
C PRO A 103 9.11 -15.56 2.69
N SER A 104 8.78 -16.60 3.47
CA SER A 104 9.28 -16.73 4.85
C SER A 104 10.81 -16.61 4.90
N GLY A 105 11.32 -15.79 5.81
CA GLY A 105 12.75 -15.48 5.85
C GLY A 105 13.09 -14.27 6.73
N GLN A 106 14.39 -13.98 6.83
CA GLN A 106 14.91 -12.81 7.53
C GLN A 106 15.15 -11.69 6.52
N TYR A 107 14.69 -10.49 6.86
CA TYR A 107 14.82 -9.32 6.00
C TYR A 107 15.24 -8.09 6.79
N THR A 108 15.86 -7.14 6.09
CA THR A 108 16.04 -5.77 6.57
C THR A 108 15.18 -4.84 5.74
N VAL A 109 14.28 -4.11 6.39
CA VAL A 109 13.56 -2.98 5.80
C VAL A 109 14.36 -1.71 6.06
N GLU A 110 14.81 -1.08 4.99
CA GLU A 110 15.42 0.24 4.97
C GLU A 110 14.37 1.24 4.46
N ALA A 111 14.06 2.25 5.27
CA ALA A 111 13.07 3.26 4.94
C ALA A 111 13.70 4.65 5.08
N SER A 112 13.75 5.42 3.99
CA SER A 112 14.32 6.76 3.96
C SER A 112 13.22 7.79 3.71
N TYR A 113 13.19 8.82 4.56
CA TYR A 113 12.29 9.95 4.43
C TYR A 113 13.05 11.22 4.77
N GLN A 114 13.00 12.22 3.88
CA GLN A 114 13.70 13.51 4.04
C GLN A 114 15.19 13.35 4.44
N GLY A 115 15.90 12.41 3.82
CA GLY A 115 17.33 12.14 4.09
C GLY A 115 17.62 11.37 5.37
N LYS A 116 16.60 10.98 6.15
CA LYS A 116 16.75 10.19 7.38
C LYS A 116 16.40 8.73 7.13
N LEU A 117 17.39 7.86 7.31
CA LEU A 117 17.26 6.42 7.11
C LEU A 117 16.91 5.70 8.42
N LEU A 118 15.85 4.89 8.38
CA LEU A 118 15.53 3.90 9.40
C LEU A 118 15.85 2.50 8.86
N LYS A 119 16.50 1.67 9.67
CA LYS A 119 16.71 0.25 9.38
C LYS A 119 15.99 -0.62 10.41
N ARG A 120 15.27 -1.64 9.95
CA ARG A 120 14.52 -2.57 10.82
C ARG A 120 14.71 -4.00 10.32
N GLY A 121 15.27 -4.85 11.18
CA GLY A 121 15.29 -6.29 10.94
C GLY A 121 13.93 -6.89 11.26
N ILE A 122 13.44 -7.77 10.39
CA ILE A 122 12.18 -8.49 10.55
C ILE A 122 12.35 -9.96 10.16
N VAL A 123 11.49 -10.81 10.72
CA VAL A 123 11.42 -12.24 10.37
C VAL A 123 9.99 -12.56 9.96
N LEU A 124 9.78 -12.79 8.67
CA LEU A 124 8.48 -13.17 8.14
C LEU A 124 8.30 -14.68 8.24
N LYS A 125 7.14 -15.09 8.75
CA LYS A 125 6.73 -16.48 8.85
C LYS A 125 5.36 -16.64 8.20
N GLU A 126 5.14 -17.80 7.59
CA GLU A 126 3.86 -18.13 7.00
C GLU A 126 2.75 -18.16 8.07
N GLY A 127 1.62 -17.53 7.77
CA GLY A 127 0.48 -17.47 8.69
C GLY A 127 0.66 -16.54 9.90
N ASP A 128 1.73 -15.74 9.96
CA ASP A 128 2.00 -14.77 11.04
C ASP A 128 2.07 -13.33 10.48
N PRO A 129 0.92 -12.66 10.25
CA PRO A 129 0.90 -11.25 9.84
C PRO A 129 1.54 -10.35 10.88
N GLN A 130 2.54 -9.58 10.47
CA GLN A 130 3.25 -8.65 11.35
C GLN A 130 2.97 -7.20 10.99
N LYS A 131 3.13 -6.33 11.99
CA LYS A 131 3.02 -4.88 11.82
C LYS A 131 4.32 -4.20 12.20
N LEU A 132 4.86 -3.39 11.29
CA LEU A 132 6.03 -2.56 11.49
C LEU A 132 5.63 -1.08 11.45
N THR A 133 5.70 -0.39 12.58
CA THR A 133 5.47 1.06 12.61
C THR A 133 6.80 1.80 12.60
N LEU A 134 6.93 2.76 11.68
CA LEU A 134 8.10 3.59 11.48
C LEU A 134 7.79 5.04 11.84
N PHE A 135 8.65 5.62 12.69
CA PHE A 135 8.52 7.00 13.14
C PHE A 135 9.78 7.78 12.85
N TRP A 136 9.65 8.83 12.05
CA TRP A 136 10.70 9.83 11.88
C TRP A 136 10.53 10.94 12.90
N ARG A 137 11.65 11.52 13.33
CA ARG A 137 11.66 12.73 14.15
C ARG A 137 12.40 13.82 13.37
N PRO A 138 11.93 15.07 13.40
CA PRO A 138 12.62 16.23 12.81
C PRO A 138 14.01 16.46 13.42
#